data_AF-A0A7X8LRY2-F1
#
_entry.id   AF-A0A7X8LRY2-F1
#
_cell.length_a   1.000
_cell.length_b   1.000
_cell.length_c   1.000
_cell.angle_alpha   90.00
_cell.angle_beta   90.00
_cell.angle_gamma   90.00
#
_symmetry.space_group_name_H-M   'P 1'
#
loop_
_entity.id
_entity.type
_entity.pdbx_description
1 polymer ?
#
loop_
_entity_poly.entity_id
_entity_poly.type
_entity_poly.pdbx_seq_one_letter_code
_entity_poly.pdbx_strand_id
1 'polypeptide(L)'
;MAAENNSSNSKIRTIAGLAKITAQLRKKGKRVVLCHGVYDLLHPGHIKHLEAAKKEGDVLLVTLTPDEYVGKGPGRPVFNQFLRCEAIAALAVVDYVAVNQWRTAVETLKAIKPDIYAKGSDYAAPEKDVTGGIAREREAVESVGGRLHFTDEITFSSTELLNKFFNVFSGETKAFIEGFRGKYSAASVLDAVKGLSGLKVLVIGDAIIDEYHYCKGLSKPPKDNIVCVQYMSEERFAGGSLACANHAAGFCGEVRLATCLGAADSKLDFINEHLKPNVRREFFMREDSCTVVKRRFVDSVFLNKLFEVAFFDDHEVSAKLENKICARLEKIVPAYDLVLVSDFGHGFLTRRMIDIICKKARYLAVNTQTNSANAGYNLITKYPRVDYVCIDEPEMRLAAQNRYGDLKGIIRAVAKRVRAGRVAVTRGHKGSITF
;
A
#
# COMPACT_ATOMS: atom_id res chain seq x y z
N MET A 1 15.02 -40.00 25.73
CA MET A 1 15.36 -38.94 26.69
C MET A 1 15.83 -37.74 25.87
N ALA A 2 15.22 -36.56 25.84
CA ALA A 2 14.03 -36.02 26.49
C ALA A 2 13.28 -35.18 25.44
N ALA A 3 11.99 -35.45 25.24
CA ALA A 3 11.08 -34.55 24.54
C ALA A 3 10.41 -33.69 25.62
N GLU A 4 11.04 -32.59 25.99
CA GLU A 4 10.46 -31.63 26.93
C GLU A 4 9.53 -30.66 26.18
N ASN A 5 8.23 -30.88 26.42
CA ASN A 5 7.12 -29.92 26.42
C ASN A 5 7.44 -28.48 26.02
N ASN A 6 6.97 -28.08 24.83
CA ASN A 6 6.86 -26.67 24.47
C ASN A 6 5.67 -26.05 25.22
N SER A 7 5.89 -25.61 26.46
CA SER A 7 4.84 -25.14 27.40
C SER A 7 4.02 -23.94 26.89
N SER A 8 4.59 -23.16 25.95
CA SER A 8 3.96 -22.00 25.31
C SER A 8 2.74 -22.37 24.46
N ASN A 9 2.74 -23.53 23.81
CA ASN A 9 1.62 -23.95 22.93
C ASN A 9 0.34 -24.25 23.72
N SER A 10 0.45 -24.55 25.01
CA SER A 10 -0.71 -24.80 25.89
C SER A 10 -1.56 -23.56 26.18
N LYS A 11 -0.96 -22.37 26.10
CA LYS A 11 -1.60 -21.07 26.35
C LYS A 11 -2.32 -20.53 25.13
N ILE A 12 -1.95 -20.96 23.92
CA ILE A 12 -2.55 -20.49 22.67
C ILE A 12 -3.88 -21.21 22.46
N ARG A 13 -4.97 -20.44 22.33
CA ARG A 13 -6.35 -20.94 22.18
C ARG A 13 -7.06 -20.18 21.07
N THR A 14 -8.20 -20.72 20.63
CA THR A 14 -9.12 -19.99 19.75
C THR A 14 -9.98 -19.02 20.56
N ILE A 15 -10.57 -18.00 19.93
CA ILE A 15 -11.52 -17.09 20.59
C ILE A 15 -12.68 -17.85 21.24
N ALA A 16 -13.24 -18.85 20.55
CA ALA A 16 -14.27 -19.72 21.12
C ALA A 16 -13.76 -20.54 22.32
N GLY A 17 -12.49 -20.97 22.29
CA GLY A 17 -11.83 -21.62 23.42
C GLY A 17 -11.69 -20.68 24.62
N LEU A 18 -11.24 -19.45 24.41
CA LEU A 18 -11.13 -18.43 25.45
C LEU A 18 -12.49 -18.07 26.05
N ALA A 19 -13.56 -17.99 25.25
CA ALA A 19 -14.91 -17.76 25.75
C ALA A 19 -15.36 -18.86 26.73
N LYS A 20 -15.08 -20.14 26.41
CA LYS A 20 -15.37 -21.28 27.31
C LYS A 20 -14.54 -21.21 28.60
N ILE A 21 -13.24 -20.93 28.48
CA ILE A 21 -12.33 -20.79 29.63
C ILE A 21 -12.79 -19.64 30.54
N THR A 22 -13.12 -18.49 29.96
CA THR A 22 -13.59 -17.30 30.69
C THR A 22 -14.88 -17.58 31.43
N ALA A 23 -15.86 -18.25 30.79
CA ALA A 23 -17.11 -18.63 31.44
C ALA A 23 -16.87 -19.57 32.64
N GLN A 24 -15.93 -20.51 32.55
CA GLN A 24 -15.57 -21.39 33.65
C GLN A 24 -14.85 -20.64 34.79
N LEU A 25 -13.93 -19.75 34.46
CA LEU A 25 -13.20 -18.92 35.43
C LEU A 25 -14.14 -18.00 36.20
N ARG A 26 -15.07 -17.34 35.50
CA ARG A 26 -16.07 -16.46 36.13
C ARG A 26 -17.02 -17.25 37.05
N LYS A 27 -17.42 -18.47 36.68
CA LYS A 27 -18.16 -19.38 37.58
C LYS A 27 -17.40 -19.74 38.86
N LYS A 28 -16.06 -19.72 38.81
CA LYS A 28 -15.18 -19.92 39.97
C LYS A 28 -14.85 -18.63 40.72
N GLY A 29 -15.51 -17.51 40.39
CA GLY A 29 -15.28 -16.20 41.01
C GLY A 29 -13.96 -15.54 40.62
N LYS A 30 -13.29 -16.01 39.55
CA LYS A 30 -12.05 -15.41 39.05
C LYS A 30 -12.34 -14.20 38.17
N ARG A 31 -11.62 -13.11 38.39
CA ARG A 31 -11.69 -11.89 37.56
C ARG A 31 -10.80 -12.03 36.33
N VAL A 32 -11.37 -11.84 35.15
CA VAL A 32 -10.67 -12.02 33.87
C VAL A 32 -10.37 -10.66 33.23
N VAL A 33 -9.09 -10.43 32.97
CA VAL A 33 -8.57 -9.25 32.27
C VAL A 33 -8.24 -9.62 30.83
N LEU A 34 -8.62 -8.77 29.88
CA LEU A 34 -8.27 -8.89 28.48
C LEU A 34 -7.44 -7.71 28.02
N CYS A 35 -6.30 -7.97 27.39
CA CYS A 35 -5.58 -6.99 26.57
C CYS A 35 -5.73 -7.34 25.08
N HIS A 36 -5.76 -6.33 24.22
CA HIS A 36 -5.79 -6.50 22.77
C HIS A 36 -4.84 -5.55 22.06
N GLY A 37 -4.14 -6.04 21.04
CA GLY A 37 -3.27 -5.19 20.23
C GLY A 37 -2.51 -5.94 19.15
N VAL A 38 -1.62 -5.21 18.48
CA VAL A 38 -0.78 -5.79 17.41
C VAL A 38 0.41 -6.55 18.00
N TYR A 39 1.06 -6.03 19.05
CA TYR A 39 2.27 -6.65 19.65
C TYR A 39 3.36 -7.02 18.63
N ASP A 40 3.54 -6.16 17.62
CA ASP A 40 4.55 -6.37 16.59
C ASP A 40 5.91 -5.88 17.09
N LEU A 41 6.87 -6.79 17.23
CA LEU A 41 8.12 -6.66 17.99
C LEU A 41 7.87 -6.40 19.49
N LEU A 42 8.13 -7.42 20.32
CA LEU A 42 8.01 -7.32 21.76
C LEU A 42 9.10 -6.39 22.33
N HIS A 43 8.73 -5.55 23.29
CA HIS A 43 9.63 -4.60 23.94
C HIS A 43 9.19 -4.36 25.40
N PRO A 44 10.01 -3.74 26.26
CA PRO A 44 9.71 -3.58 27.69
C PRO A 44 8.37 -2.91 27.99
N GLY A 45 7.93 -1.95 27.17
CA GLY A 45 6.61 -1.32 27.32
C GLY A 45 5.43 -2.30 27.26
N HIS A 46 5.47 -3.31 26.37
CA HIS A 46 4.43 -4.35 26.34
C HIS A 46 4.44 -5.18 27.62
N ILE A 47 5.62 -5.55 28.12
CA ILE A 47 5.77 -6.39 29.32
C ILE A 47 5.19 -5.64 30.52
N LYS A 48 5.59 -4.38 30.74
CA LYS A 48 5.07 -3.55 31.84
C LYS A 48 3.56 -3.34 31.75
N HIS A 49 3.04 -3.05 30.56
CA HIS A 49 1.60 -2.93 30.34
C HIS A 49 0.84 -4.20 30.73
N LEU A 50 1.30 -5.36 30.28
CA LEU A 50 0.67 -6.65 30.60
C LEU A 50 0.79 -6.99 32.10
N GLU A 51 1.92 -6.66 32.74
CA GLU A 51 2.10 -6.80 34.19
C GLU A 51 1.16 -5.90 34.99
N ALA A 52 0.98 -4.65 34.58
CA ALA A 52 0.01 -3.75 35.18
C ALA A 52 -1.42 -4.26 34.98
N ALA A 53 -1.77 -4.70 33.77
CA ALA A 53 -3.09 -5.26 33.47
C ALA A 53 -3.40 -6.50 34.31
N LYS A 54 -2.43 -7.41 34.51
CA LYS A 54 -2.62 -8.61 35.33
C LYS A 54 -2.99 -8.28 36.78
N LYS A 55 -2.50 -7.17 37.35
CA LYS A 55 -2.81 -6.77 38.74
C LYS A 55 -4.29 -6.46 38.97
N GLU A 56 -5.04 -6.14 37.91
CA GLU A 56 -6.46 -5.81 38.00
C GLU A 56 -7.36 -7.06 38.13
N GLY A 57 -6.83 -8.27 37.92
CA GLY A 57 -7.62 -9.50 38.01
C GLY A 57 -6.79 -10.75 38.32
N ASP A 58 -7.42 -11.91 38.19
CA ASP A 58 -6.79 -13.21 38.48
C ASP A 58 -6.16 -13.83 37.25
N VAL A 59 -6.73 -13.59 36.07
CA VAL A 59 -6.33 -14.23 34.80
C VAL A 59 -6.21 -13.17 33.71
N LEU A 60 -5.08 -13.15 33.02
CA LEU A 60 -4.79 -12.27 31.90
C LEU A 60 -4.85 -13.03 30.59
N LEU A 61 -5.80 -12.61 29.75
CA LEU A 61 -5.94 -13.02 28.37
C LEU A 61 -5.34 -11.94 27.46
N VAL A 62 -4.64 -12.35 26.41
CA VAL A 62 -4.16 -11.44 25.37
C VAL A 62 -4.69 -11.86 24.01
N THR A 63 -5.21 -10.91 23.24
CA THR A 63 -5.63 -11.16 21.87
C THR A 63 -4.86 -10.31 20.87
N LEU A 64 -4.52 -10.90 19.74
CA LEU A 64 -3.71 -10.26 18.72
C LEU A 64 -4.52 -9.87 17.49
N THR A 65 -4.25 -8.68 16.93
CA THR A 65 -4.79 -8.27 15.64
C THR A 65 -4.23 -9.16 14.51
N PRO A 66 -5.07 -9.72 13.62
CA PRO A 66 -4.64 -10.52 12.47
C PRO A 66 -3.79 -9.72 11.50
N ASP A 67 -2.89 -10.40 10.79
CA ASP A 67 -1.92 -9.76 9.88
C ASP A 67 -2.61 -8.85 8.84
N GLU A 68 -3.72 -9.31 8.26
CA GLU A 68 -4.51 -8.58 7.26
C GLU A 68 -5.11 -7.25 7.77
N TYR A 69 -5.25 -7.09 9.09
CA TYR A 69 -5.83 -5.90 9.72
C TYR A 69 -4.79 -4.98 10.38
N VAL A 70 -3.49 -5.28 10.24
CA VAL A 70 -2.41 -4.45 10.80
C VAL A 70 -2.08 -3.28 9.87
N GLY A 71 -2.60 -2.09 10.19
CA GLY A 71 -2.32 -0.85 9.46
C GLY A 71 -1.06 -0.10 9.90
N LYS A 72 0.10 -0.76 10.03
CA LYS A 72 1.36 -0.12 10.51
C LYS A 72 2.35 0.32 9.43
N GLY A 73 1.96 0.22 8.16
CA GLY A 73 2.76 0.59 6.99
C GLY A 73 3.42 -0.62 6.29
N PRO A 74 4.08 -0.40 5.15
CA PRO A 74 4.69 -1.47 4.36
C PRO A 74 5.70 -2.30 5.16
N GLY A 75 5.67 -3.62 4.98
CA GLY A 75 6.55 -4.56 5.69
C GLY A 75 6.20 -4.74 7.17
N ARG A 76 5.00 -4.33 7.61
CA ARG A 76 4.48 -4.50 8.96
C ARG A 76 3.18 -5.32 8.93
N PRO A 77 2.97 -6.25 9.88
CA PRO A 77 3.84 -6.57 11.00
C PRO A 77 5.12 -7.29 10.55
N VAL A 78 6.20 -7.15 11.31
CA VAL A 78 7.49 -7.78 10.99
C VAL A 78 7.39 -9.29 11.16
N PHE A 79 6.69 -9.72 12.20
CA PHE A 79 6.38 -11.12 12.45
C PHE A 79 4.89 -11.39 12.23
N ASN A 80 4.60 -12.51 11.58
CA ASN A 80 3.22 -12.96 11.39
C ASN A 80 2.52 -13.19 12.74
N GLN A 81 1.19 -13.25 12.70
CA GLN A 81 0.35 -13.37 13.90
C GLN A 81 0.65 -14.59 14.76
N PHE A 82 1.15 -15.68 14.18
CA PHE A 82 1.48 -16.91 14.93
C PHE A 82 2.76 -16.74 15.75
N LEU A 83 3.82 -16.19 15.15
CA LEU A 83 5.07 -15.86 15.85
C LEU A 83 4.85 -14.80 16.94
N ARG A 84 3.99 -13.81 16.66
CA ARG A 84 3.60 -12.81 17.68
C ARG A 84 2.84 -13.47 18.84
N CYS A 85 1.94 -14.41 18.58
CA CYS A 85 1.24 -15.18 19.61
C CYS A 85 2.21 -15.99 20.48
N GLU A 86 3.17 -16.67 19.87
CA GLU A 86 4.19 -17.44 20.59
C GLU A 86 5.02 -16.56 21.52
N ALA A 87 5.47 -15.39 21.02
CA ALA A 87 6.23 -14.42 21.82
C ALA A 87 5.44 -13.92 23.04
N ILE A 88 4.13 -13.65 22.87
CA ILE A 88 3.26 -13.22 23.97
C ILE A 88 2.95 -14.39 24.92
N ALA A 89 2.74 -15.60 24.42
CA ALA A 89 2.47 -16.78 25.23
C ALA A 89 3.68 -17.17 26.10
N ALA A 90 4.90 -16.89 25.63
CA ALA A 90 6.13 -17.12 26.40
C ALA A 90 6.22 -16.23 27.66
N LEU A 91 5.49 -15.12 27.73
CA LEU A 91 5.50 -14.25 28.92
C LEU A 91 4.85 -14.95 30.10
N ALA A 92 5.55 -14.98 31.24
CA ALA A 92 5.08 -15.60 32.47
C ALA A 92 3.76 -15.00 32.98
N VAL A 93 3.56 -13.69 32.77
CA VAL A 93 2.39 -12.95 33.23
C VAL A 93 1.11 -13.24 32.44
N VAL A 94 1.22 -13.80 31.24
CA VAL A 94 0.11 -14.09 30.34
C VAL A 94 -0.37 -15.52 30.55
N ASP A 95 -1.67 -15.71 30.82
CA ASP A 95 -2.24 -17.05 31.03
C ASP A 95 -2.71 -17.69 29.72
N TYR A 96 -3.35 -16.90 28.84
CA TYR A 96 -3.80 -17.40 27.54
C TYR A 96 -3.70 -16.34 26.43
N VAL A 97 -3.52 -16.82 25.21
CA VAL A 97 -3.37 -16.00 24.00
C VAL A 97 -4.28 -16.50 22.89
N ALA A 98 -4.85 -15.59 22.09
CA ALA A 98 -5.55 -15.96 20.86
C ALA A 98 -5.36 -14.93 19.74
N VAL A 99 -5.40 -15.40 18.49
CA VAL A 99 -5.54 -14.50 17.33
C VAL A 99 -7.01 -14.09 17.23
N ASN A 100 -7.27 -12.79 17.12
CA ASN A 100 -8.60 -12.23 16.86
C ASN A 100 -9.11 -12.67 15.48
N GLN A 101 -10.41 -12.56 15.21
CA GLN A 101 -11.00 -12.90 13.91
C GLN A 101 -11.47 -11.67 13.14
N TRP A 102 -11.50 -10.52 13.80
CA TRP A 102 -12.08 -9.29 13.27
C TRP A 102 -11.05 -8.16 13.22
N ARG A 103 -11.39 -7.10 12.49
CA ARG A 103 -10.59 -5.88 12.39
C ARG A 103 -10.45 -5.14 13.72
N THR A 104 -11.46 -5.23 14.58
CA THR A 104 -11.50 -4.55 15.89
C THR A 104 -11.64 -5.56 17.03
N ALA A 105 -11.44 -5.11 18.28
CA ALA A 105 -11.64 -5.96 19.44
C ALA A 105 -13.13 -6.12 19.85
N VAL A 106 -14.05 -5.38 19.24
CA VAL A 106 -15.47 -5.29 19.66
C VAL A 106 -16.14 -6.67 19.74
N GLU A 107 -16.01 -7.47 18.70
CA GLU A 107 -16.60 -8.80 18.62
C GLU A 107 -15.91 -9.78 19.58
N THR A 108 -14.60 -9.65 19.74
CA THR A 108 -13.83 -10.43 20.74
C THR A 108 -14.28 -10.11 22.16
N LEU A 109 -14.53 -8.85 22.49
CA LEU A 109 -15.05 -8.45 23.80
C LEU A 109 -16.42 -9.07 24.08
N LYS A 110 -17.32 -9.06 23.09
CA LYS A 110 -18.65 -9.67 23.17
C LYS A 110 -18.60 -11.20 23.31
N ALA A 111 -17.63 -11.84 22.67
CA ALA A 111 -17.44 -13.29 22.72
C ALA A 111 -16.80 -13.75 24.03
N ILE A 112 -15.72 -13.11 24.48
CA ILE A 112 -14.95 -13.51 25.66
C ILE A 112 -15.65 -13.06 26.95
N LYS A 113 -16.32 -11.90 26.94
CA LYS A 113 -16.97 -11.29 28.11
C LYS A 113 -16.03 -11.12 29.32
N PRO A 114 -14.89 -10.43 29.16
CA PRO A 114 -13.97 -10.19 30.26
C PRO A 114 -14.60 -9.22 31.29
N ASP A 115 -14.14 -9.29 32.53
CA ASP A 115 -14.55 -8.33 33.57
C ASP A 115 -13.82 -7.00 33.39
N ILE A 116 -12.61 -7.04 32.82
CA ILE A 116 -11.76 -5.86 32.60
C ILE A 116 -11.14 -5.92 31.20
N TYR A 117 -11.26 -4.84 30.45
CA TYR A 117 -10.51 -4.63 29.21
C TYR A 117 -9.43 -3.58 29.46
N ALA A 118 -8.17 -3.99 29.40
CA ALA A 118 -7.04 -3.12 29.69
C ALA A 118 -6.40 -2.58 28.40
N LYS A 119 -6.09 -1.27 28.41
CA LYS A 119 -5.40 -0.55 27.34
C LYS A 119 -4.24 0.27 27.91
N GLY A 120 -3.24 0.56 27.08
CA GLY A 120 -2.14 1.45 27.46
C GLY A 120 -2.61 2.90 27.62
N SER A 121 -1.86 3.69 28.39
CA SER A 121 -2.11 5.12 28.66
C SER A 121 -2.19 5.99 27.39
N ASP A 122 -1.54 5.58 26.29
CA ASP A 122 -1.63 6.24 24.97
C ASP A 122 -3.08 6.40 24.46
N TYR A 123 -3.98 5.54 24.90
CA TYR A 123 -5.39 5.51 24.49
C TYR A 123 -6.32 6.24 25.46
N ALA A 124 -5.80 6.81 26.55
CA ALA A 124 -6.60 7.48 27.56
C ALA A 124 -7.09 8.87 27.12
N ALA A 125 -6.42 9.52 26.15
CA ALA A 125 -6.78 10.84 25.65
C ALA A 125 -7.80 10.74 24.49
N PRO A 126 -9.10 11.05 24.70
CA PRO A 126 -10.14 10.87 23.68
C PRO A 126 -9.88 11.72 22.43
N GLU A 127 -9.27 12.89 22.59
CA GLU A 127 -8.95 13.83 21.52
C GLU A 127 -7.92 13.28 20.50
N LYS A 128 -7.15 12.25 20.89
CA LYS A 128 -6.19 11.57 20.01
C LYS A 128 -6.78 10.39 19.25
N ASP A 129 -7.98 9.92 19.60
CA ASP A 129 -8.66 8.83 18.90
C ASP A 129 -9.49 9.35 17.72
N VAL A 130 -8.80 9.65 16.62
CA VAL A 130 -9.40 10.10 15.35
C VAL A 130 -10.38 9.05 14.77
N THR A 131 -10.29 7.79 15.20
CA THR A 131 -11.08 6.68 14.64
C THR A 131 -12.36 6.38 15.41
N GLY A 132 -12.49 6.88 16.64
CA GLY A 132 -13.56 6.53 17.57
C GLY A 132 -13.56 5.04 17.99
N GLY A 133 -12.43 4.35 17.81
CA GLY A 133 -12.29 2.93 18.10
C GLY A 133 -12.41 2.63 19.61
N ILE A 134 -11.83 3.48 20.46
CA ILE A 134 -11.83 3.30 21.91
C ILE A 134 -13.25 3.45 22.48
N ALA A 135 -14.05 4.37 21.93
CA ALA A 135 -15.44 4.54 22.34
C ALA A 135 -16.26 3.27 22.07
N ARG A 136 -16.10 2.66 20.88
CA ARG A 136 -16.78 1.41 20.53
C ARG A 136 -16.33 0.23 21.37
N GLU A 137 -15.03 0.14 21.67
CA GLU A 137 -14.49 -0.92 22.54
C GLU A 137 -14.96 -0.76 23.99
N ARG A 138 -15.09 0.49 24.49
CA ARG A 138 -15.67 0.79 25.80
C ARG A 138 -17.12 0.30 25.87
N GLU A 139 -17.95 0.71 24.92
CA GLU A 139 -19.35 0.29 24.85
C GLU A 139 -19.47 -1.25 24.77
N ALA A 140 -18.59 -1.89 24.01
CA ALA A 140 -18.57 -3.34 23.89
C ALA A 140 -18.27 -4.06 25.22
N VAL A 141 -17.26 -3.61 25.98
CA VAL A 141 -16.91 -4.24 27.28
C VAL A 141 -17.98 -3.96 28.34
N GLU A 142 -18.55 -2.76 28.35
CA GLU A 142 -19.62 -2.38 29.29
C GLU A 142 -20.92 -3.17 29.01
N SER A 143 -21.25 -3.42 27.74
CA SER A 143 -22.42 -4.24 27.33
C SER A 143 -22.39 -5.68 27.83
N VAL A 144 -21.22 -6.19 28.23
CA VAL A 144 -21.04 -7.54 28.76
C VAL A 144 -20.75 -7.54 30.28
N GLY A 145 -20.93 -6.39 30.93
CA GLY A 145 -20.78 -6.20 32.37
C GLY A 145 -19.33 -6.05 32.83
N GLY A 146 -18.39 -5.79 31.91
CA GLY A 146 -17.01 -5.46 32.24
C GLY A 146 -16.77 -3.94 32.24
N ARG A 147 -15.52 -3.53 32.49
CA ARG A 147 -15.09 -2.12 32.43
C ARG A 147 -13.80 -1.94 31.64
N LEU A 148 -13.63 -0.75 31.05
CA LEU A 148 -12.36 -0.32 30.45
C LEU A 148 -11.41 0.19 31.56
N HIS A 149 -10.14 -0.21 31.50
CA HIS A 149 -9.08 0.27 32.37
C HIS A 149 -7.85 0.70 31.56
N PHE A 150 -7.24 1.82 31.94
CA PHE A 150 -6.00 2.29 31.34
C PHE A 150 -4.85 2.09 32.32
N THR A 151 -3.76 1.50 31.86
CA THR A 151 -2.54 1.32 32.66
C THR A 151 -1.64 2.55 32.53
N ASP A 152 -1.06 3.02 33.63
CA ASP A 152 -0.20 4.22 33.67
C ASP A 152 1.28 3.95 33.34
N GLU A 153 1.61 2.74 32.90
CA GLU A 153 2.99 2.35 32.57
C GLU A 153 3.51 3.03 31.30
N ILE A 154 4.84 3.14 31.21
CA ILE A 154 5.52 3.68 30.03
C ILE A 154 5.15 2.83 28.82
N THR A 155 4.44 3.45 27.89
CA THR A 155 4.15 2.93 26.57
C THR A 155 5.29 3.30 25.63
N PHE A 156 5.72 2.32 24.85
CA PHE A 156 6.52 2.56 23.66
C PHE A 156 5.73 2.04 22.47
N SER A 157 5.80 2.72 21.33
CA SER A 157 5.38 2.13 20.07
C SER A 157 6.59 1.50 19.40
N SER A 158 6.49 0.25 18.96
CA SER A 158 7.56 -0.38 18.16
C SER A 158 7.93 0.45 16.92
N THR A 159 6.97 1.20 16.35
CA THR A 159 7.25 2.12 15.24
C THR A 159 8.10 3.30 15.68
N GLU A 160 7.88 3.84 16.87
CA GLU A 160 8.71 4.92 17.42
C GLU A 160 10.11 4.42 17.76
N LEU A 161 10.23 3.26 18.41
CA LEU A 161 11.51 2.64 18.72
C LEU A 161 12.31 2.35 17.44
N LEU A 162 11.66 1.82 16.40
CA LEU A 162 12.28 1.61 15.09
C LEU A 162 12.75 2.93 14.48
N ASN A 163 11.89 3.95 14.42
CA ASN A 163 12.26 5.24 13.84
C ASN A 163 13.38 5.96 14.62
N LYS A 164 13.42 5.79 15.95
CA LYS A 164 14.37 6.46 16.84
C LYS A 164 15.73 5.77 16.89
N PHE A 165 15.75 4.44 16.99
CA PHE A 165 16.98 3.68 17.22
C PHE A 165 17.50 2.96 15.98
N PHE A 166 16.66 2.72 14.99
CA PHE A 166 17.10 2.22 13.69
C PHE A 166 17.09 3.41 12.73
N ASN A 167 18.19 3.61 11.97
CA ASN A 167 18.28 4.67 10.97
C ASN A 167 17.39 4.35 9.76
N VAL A 168 16.07 4.33 9.96
CA VAL A 168 15.07 4.07 8.91
C VAL A 168 15.07 5.22 7.90
N PHE A 169 15.43 6.43 8.32
CA PHE A 169 15.48 7.62 7.48
C PHE A 169 16.88 8.22 7.44
N SER A 170 17.28 8.71 6.26
CA SER A 170 18.47 9.54 6.10
C SER A 170 18.36 10.83 6.93
N GLY A 171 19.50 11.45 7.25
CA GLY A 171 19.53 12.73 7.97
C GLY A 171 18.74 13.83 7.26
N GLU A 172 18.79 13.86 5.92
CA GLU A 172 18.03 14.78 5.07
C GLU A 172 16.51 14.60 5.26
N THR A 173 16.03 13.35 5.25
CA THR A 173 14.61 13.03 5.43
C THR A 173 14.13 13.38 6.84
N LYS A 174 14.95 13.12 7.87
CA LYS A 174 14.62 13.51 9.26
C LYS A 174 14.45 15.03 9.38
N ALA A 175 15.41 15.79 8.87
CA ALA A 175 15.35 17.26 8.88
C ALA A 175 14.12 17.81 8.13
N PHE A 176 13.75 17.20 6.99
CA PHE A 176 12.53 17.56 6.28
C PHE A 176 11.27 17.28 7.12
N ILE A 177 11.15 16.11 7.74
CA ILE A 177 9.98 15.73 8.55
C ILE A 177 9.82 16.67 9.76
N GLU A 178 10.92 17.00 10.44
CA GLU A 178 10.91 17.94 11.57
C GLU A 178 10.45 19.34 11.12
N GLY A 179 11.03 19.85 10.04
CA GLY A 179 10.62 21.12 9.45
C GLY A 179 9.16 21.12 8.95
N PHE A 180 8.69 19.99 8.41
CA PHE A 180 7.31 19.84 7.96
C PHE A 180 6.32 19.85 9.13
N ARG A 181 6.63 19.11 10.22
CA ARG A 181 5.81 19.11 11.44
C ARG A 181 5.75 20.47 12.13
N GLY A 182 6.80 21.27 12.03
CA GLY A 182 6.80 22.65 12.51
C GLY A 182 5.89 23.58 11.71
N LYS A 183 5.55 23.23 10.46
CA LYS A 183 4.75 24.07 9.54
C LYS A 183 3.32 23.61 9.37
N TYR A 184 3.07 22.31 9.47
CA TYR A 184 1.76 21.71 9.14
C TYR A 184 1.27 20.83 10.29
N SER A 185 0.03 21.06 10.70
CA SER A 185 -0.68 20.16 11.61
C SER A 185 -1.26 18.97 10.83
N ALA A 186 -1.52 17.85 11.51
CA ALA A 186 -2.19 16.71 10.89
C ALA A 186 -3.55 17.11 10.27
N ALA A 187 -4.31 17.98 10.95
CA ALA A 187 -5.56 18.52 10.44
C ALA A 187 -5.37 19.26 9.11
N SER A 188 -4.38 20.16 9.02
CA SER A 188 -4.11 20.92 7.79
C SER A 188 -3.78 20.02 6.60
N VAL A 189 -3.04 18.93 6.82
CA VAL A 189 -2.71 17.95 5.78
C VAL A 189 -3.96 17.19 5.36
N LEU A 190 -4.77 16.75 6.32
CA LEU A 190 -6.03 16.05 6.04
C LEU A 190 -7.00 16.94 5.26
N ASP A 191 -7.10 18.22 5.62
CA ASP A 191 -7.98 19.17 4.93
C ASP A 191 -7.49 19.47 3.50
N ALA A 192 -6.17 19.57 3.31
CA ALA A 192 -5.59 19.68 1.97
C ALA A 192 -5.91 18.45 1.10
N VAL A 193 -5.81 17.24 1.67
CA VAL A 193 -6.15 15.99 0.97
C VAL A 193 -7.66 15.92 0.67
N LYS A 194 -8.52 16.29 1.62
CA LYS A 194 -9.99 16.35 1.41
C LYS A 194 -10.36 17.37 0.34
N GLY A 195 -9.63 18.48 0.27
CA GLY A 195 -9.83 19.52 -0.75
C GLY A 195 -9.63 19.03 -2.19
N LEU A 196 -8.94 17.90 -2.40
CA LEU A 196 -8.76 17.29 -3.72
C LEU A 196 -10.06 16.69 -4.29
N SER A 197 -11.04 16.41 -3.43
CA SER A 197 -12.30 15.74 -3.81
C SER A 197 -13.08 16.46 -4.91
N GLY A 198 -12.99 17.78 -4.99
CA GLY A 198 -13.67 18.60 -6.00
C GLY A 198 -13.00 18.64 -7.37
N LEU A 199 -11.78 18.13 -7.53
CA LEU A 199 -11.05 18.19 -8.79
C LEU A 199 -11.60 17.16 -9.79
N LYS A 200 -11.74 17.60 -11.05
CA LYS A 200 -12.00 16.71 -12.18
C LYS A 200 -10.67 16.24 -12.76
N VAL A 201 -10.42 14.93 -12.70
CA VAL A 201 -9.17 14.34 -13.19
C VAL A 201 -9.38 13.50 -14.45
N LEU A 202 -8.62 13.78 -15.50
CA LEU A 202 -8.51 12.93 -16.69
C LEU A 202 -7.18 12.18 -16.66
N VAL A 203 -7.24 10.87 -16.53
CA VAL A 203 -6.08 9.97 -16.67
C VAL A 203 -6.00 9.49 -18.11
N ILE A 204 -4.82 9.63 -18.73
CA ILE A 204 -4.53 9.15 -20.09
C ILE A 204 -3.27 8.29 -20.02
N GLY A 205 -3.28 7.09 -20.59
CA GLY A 205 -2.06 6.28 -20.59
C GLY A 205 -2.27 4.82 -20.95
N ASP A 206 -1.19 4.05 -20.95
CA ASP A 206 -1.21 2.62 -21.30
C ASP A 206 -1.88 1.79 -20.19
N ALA A 207 -2.92 1.02 -20.55
CA ALA A 207 -3.49 0.03 -19.65
C ALA A 207 -2.59 -1.20 -19.62
N ILE A 208 -2.23 -1.64 -18.41
CA ILE A 208 -1.33 -2.77 -18.19
C ILE A 208 -1.99 -3.72 -17.19
N ILE A 209 -1.99 -5.02 -17.49
CA ILE A 209 -2.33 -6.06 -16.51
C ILE A 209 -1.03 -6.65 -15.99
N ASP A 210 -0.79 -6.50 -14.69
CA ASP A 210 0.35 -7.11 -14.02
C ASP A 210 -0.07 -8.49 -13.50
N GLU A 211 0.55 -9.55 -14.01
CA GLU A 211 0.31 -10.93 -13.57
C GLU A 211 1.51 -11.45 -12.78
N TYR A 212 1.24 -12.11 -11.65
CA TYR A 212 2.24 -12.75 -10.80
C TYR A 212 1.93 -14.22 -10.73
N HIS A 213 2.79 -15.04 -11.32
CA HIS A 213 2.68 -16.50 -11.35
C HIS A 213 3.64 -17.08 -10.31
N TYR A 214 3.09 -17.53 -9.20
CA TYR A 214 3.86 -18.12 -8.12
C TYR A 214 4.24 -19.55 -8.48
N CYS A 215 5.52 -19.84 -8.36
CA CYS A 215 6.11 -21.08 -8.82
C CYS A 215 7.05 -21.64 -7.77
N LYS A 216 7.19 -22.97 -7.75
CA LYS A 216 8.14 -23.70 -6.91
C LYS A 216 9.27 -24.23 -7.77
N GLY A 217 10.52 -23.94 -7.41
CA GLY A 217 11.70 -24.50 -8.11
C GLY A 217 11.72 -26.03 -8.08
N LEU A 218 12.04 -26.63 -9.23
CA LEU A 218 12.29 -28.07 -9.40
C LEU A 218 13.79 -28.33 -9.62
N SER A 219 14.18 -29.60 -9.57
CA SER A 219 15.55 -30.03 -9.88
C SER A 219 15.94 -29.64 -11.32
N LYS A 220 17.24 -29.44 -11.55
CA LYS A 220 17.78 -29.14 -12.89
C LYS A 220 17.33 -30.22 -13.88
N PRO A 221 16.75 -29.85 -15.03
CA PRO A 221 16.43 -30.81 -16.07
C PRO A 221 17.68 -31.59 -16.52
N PRO A 222 17.54 -32.90 -16.82
CA PRO A 222 18.68 -33.73 -17.23
C PRO A 222 19.22 -33.34 -18.61
N LYS A 223 18.39 -32.75 -19.47
CA LYS A 223 18.71 -32.46 -20.88
C LYS A 223 19.03 -31.01 -21.18
N ASP A 224 18.84 -30.10 -20.22
CA ASP A 224 18.99 -28.67 -20.41
C ASP A 224 19.61 -27.99 -19.17
N ASN A 225 20.19 -26.81 -19.37
CA ASN A 225 20.69 -25.94 -18.31
C ASN A 225 19.77 -24.74 -18.12
N ILE A 226 18.52 -25.03 -17.75
CA ILE A 226 17.47 -24.04 -17.52
C ILE A 226 16.90 -24.15 -16.11
N VAL A 227 16.24 -23.09 -15.65
CA VAL A 227 15.43 -23.11 -14.43
C VAL A 227 14.11 -23.80 -14.76
N CYS A 228 13.80 -24.90 -14.07
CA CYS A 228 12.52 -25.58 -14.17
C CYS A 228 11.69 -25.29 -12.92
N VAL A 229 10.42 -24.95 -13.10
CA VAL A 229 9.52 -24.59 -12.00
C VAL A 229 8.15 -25.23 -12.18
N GLN A 230 7.49 -25.53 -11.05
CA GLN A 230 6.10 -25.96 -11.00
C GLN A 230 5.21 -24.74 -10.73
N TYR A 231 4.20 -24.50 -11.58
CA TYR A 231 3.17 -23.49 -11.33
C TYR A 231 2.33 -23.84 -10.10
N MET A 232 2.09 -22.87 -9.22
CA MET A 232 1.31 -23.04 -7.99
C MET A 232 0.02 -22.23 -8.02
N SER A 233 0.11 -20.91 -8.25
CA SER A 233 -1.02 -19.99 -8.23
C SER A 233 -0.71 -18.73 -9.03
N GLU A 234 -1.73 -17.91 -9.30
CA GLU A 234 -1.57 -16.60 -9.93
C GLU A 234 -2.36 -15.52 -9.20
N GLU A 235 -1.84 -14.30 -9.28
CA GLU A 235 -2.54 -13.06 -8.92
C GLU A 235 -2.45 -12.06 -10.07
N ARG A 236 -3.47 -11.23 -10.22
CA ARG A 236 -3.56 -10.21 -11.27
C ARG A 236 -3.87 -8.85 -10.67
N PHE A 237 -3.23 -7.81 -11.19
CA PHE A 237 -3.42 -6.43 -10.73
C PHE A 237 -3.66 -5.49 -11.91
N ALA A 238 -4.53 -4.51 -11.69
CA ALA A 238 -4.76 -3.42 -12.63
C ALA A 238 -3.58 -2.43 -12.54
N GLY A 239 -2.65 -2.51 -13.48
CA GLY A 239 -1.45 -1.70 -13.58
C GLY A 239 -1.58 -0.52 -14.55
N GLY A 240 -0.45 0.17 -14.78
CA GLY A 240 -0.39 1.27 -15.74
C GLY A 240 -1.36 2.41 -15.43
N SER A 241 -2.04 2.91 -16.46
CA SER A 241 -3.06 3.96 -16.34
C SER A 241 -4.27 3.53 -15.48
N LEU A 242 -4.55 2.23 -15.36
CA LEU A 242 -5.63 1.69 -14.52
C LEU A 242 -5.35 1.95 -13.04
N ALA A 243 -4.13 1.65 -12.59
CA ALA A 243 -3.69 1.94 -11.22
C ALA A 243 -3.76 3.43 -10.91
N CYS A 244 -3.28 4.27 -11.84
CA CYS A 244 -3.32 5.72 -11.69
C CYS A 244 -4.75 6.26 -11.57
N ALA A 245 -5.70 5.76 -12.37
CA ALA A 245 -7.11 6.11 -12.25
C ALA A 245 -7.70 5.70 -10.90
N ASN A 246 -7.41 4.49 -10.42
CA ASN A 246 -7.88 4.02 -9.12
C ASN A 246 -7.31 4.80 -7.93
N HIS A 247 -6.04 5.21 -8.01
CA HIS A 247 -5.43 6.10 -7.02
C HIS A 247 -6.09 7.47 -7.03
N ALA A 248 -6.23 8.10 -8.20
CA ALA A 248 -6.90 9.40 -8.33
C ALA A 248 -8.34 9.34 -7.80
N ALA A 249 -9.07 8.27 -8.12
CA ALA A 249 -10.45 8.04 -7.67
C ALA A 249 -10.57 7.76 -6.16
N GLY A 250 -9.47 7.49 -5.47
CA GLY A 250 -9.44 7.45 -3.99
C GLY A 250 -9.50 8.84 -3.35
N PHE A 251 -9.18 9.89 -4.09
CA PHE A 251 -9.16 11.26 -3.60
C PHE A 251 -10.21 12.14 -4.26
N CYS A 252 -10.49 11.94 -5.56
CA CYS A 252 -11.32 12.81 -6.38
C CYS A 252 -12.71 12.19 -6.64
N GLY A 253 -13.75 13.03 -6.64
CA GLY A 253 -15.12 12.61 -6.92
C GLY A 253 -15.37 12.26 -8.39
N GLU A 254 -14.68 12.93 -9.32
CA GLU A 254 -14.85 12.72 -10.76
C GLU A 254 -13.50 12.37 -11.43
N VAL A 255 -13.35 11.11 -11.86
CA VAL A 255 -12.19 10.66 -12.62
C VAL A 255 -12.64 10.08 -13.95
N ARG A 256 -11.98 10.44 -15.06
CA ARG A 256 -12.10 9.74 -16.34
C ARG A 256 -10.79 9.07 -16.70
N LEU A 257 -10.86 7.85 -17.20
CA LEU A 257 -9.73 7.11 -17.75
C LEU A 257 -9.88 6.96 -19.26
N ALA A 258 -8.97 7.56 -20.02
CA ALA A 258 -8.82 7.37 -21.46
C ALA A 258 -7.60 6.46 -21.74
N THR A 259 -7.85 5.24 -22.21
CA THR A 259 -6.80 4.24 -22.47
C THR A 259 -7.11 3.42 -23.71
N CYS A 260 -6.09 2.77 -24.26
CA CYS A 260 -6.25 1.79 -25.32
C CYS A 260 -6.14 0.36 -24.77
N LEU A 261 -6.98 -0.54 -25.28
CA LEU A 261 -7.03 -1.97 -24.99
C LEU A 261 -6.90 -2.74 -26.30
N GLY A 262 -6.34 -3.95 -26.26
CA GLY A 262 -6.26 -4.80 -27.44
C GLY A 262 -7.55 -5.56 -27.70
N ALA A 263 -7.95 -5.72 -28.96
CA ALA A 263 -9.17 -6.43 -29.32
C ALA A 263 -9.00 -7.96 -29.24
N ALA A 264 -7.79 -8.48 -29.47
CA ALA A 264 -7.54 -9.92 -29.45
C ALA A 264 -7.71 -10.51 -28.04
N ASP A 265 -7.29 -9.78 -27.01
CA ASP A 265 -7.53 -10.08 -25.61
C ASP A 265 -7.60 -8.77 -24.82
N SER A 266 -8.82 -8.30 -24.60
CA SER A 266 -9.09 -6.97 -24.05
C SER A 266 -8.93 -6.87 -22.54
N LYS A 267 -9.05 -8.00 -21.83
CA LYS A 267 -9.12 -8.06 -20.36
C LYS A 267 -10.27 -7.22 -19.78
N LEU A 268 -11.33 -6.97 -20.55
CA LEU A 268 -12.39 -6.02 -20.20
C LEU A 268 -13.08 -6.37 -18.87
N ASP A 269 -13.42 -7.65 -18.67
CA ASP A 269 -14.12 -8.11 -17.47
C ASP A 269 -13.29 -7.84 -16.21
N PHE A 270 -12.02 -8.25 -16.25
CA PHE A 270 -11.05 -7.98 -15.19
C PHE A 270 -10.93 -6.46 -14.92
N ILE A 271 -10.77 -5.64 -15.96
CA ILE A 271 -10.64 -4.19 -15.81
C ILE A 271 -11.90 -3.59 -15.18
N ASN A 272 -13.09 -4.00 -15.61
CA ASN A 272 -14.35 -3.48 -15.10
C ASN A 272 -14.57 -3.84 -13.63
N GLU A 273 -14.19 -5.05 -13.22
CA GLU A 273 -14.26 -5.49 -11.82
C GLU A 273 -13.27 -4.74 -10.90
N HIS A 274 -12.11 -4.35 -11.43
CA HIS A 274 -11.02 -3.76 -10.63
C HIS A 274 -10.98 -2.23 -10.65
N LEU A 275 -11.74 -1.57 -11.54
CA LEU A 275 -11.85 -0.10 -11.54
C LEU A 275 -12.90 0.38 -10.53
N LYS A 276 -12.55 1.43 -9.78
CA LYS A 276 -13.48 2.05 -8.83
C LYS A 276 -14.76 2.58 -9.52
N PRO A 277 -15.91 2.57 -8.83
CA PRO A 277 -17.20 2.99 -9.42
C PRO A 277 -17.19 4.40 -10.01
N ASN A 278 -16.48 5.35 -9.39
CA ASN A 278 -16.36 6.75 -9.80
C ASN A 278 -15.34 7.01 -10.94
N VAL A 279 -14.73 5.96 -11.51
CA VAL A 279 -13.89 6.07 -12.71
C VAL A 279 -14.76 5.94 -13.96
N ARG A 280 -14.98 7.04 -14.70
CA ARG A 280 -15.61 7.00 -16.02
C ARG A 280 -14.64 6.40 -17.04
N ARG A 281 -15.09 5.36 -17.74
CA ARG A 281 -14.29 4.61 -18.72
C ARG A 281 -14.41 5.24 -20.11
N GLU A 282 -13.28 5.42 -20.78
CA GLU A 282 -13.16 5.84 -22.18
C GLU A 282 -12.11 4.94 -22.85
N PHE A 283 -12.56 3.75 -23.27
CA PHE A 283 -11.68 2.73 -23.84
C PHE A 283 -11.66 2.79 -25.36
N PHE A 284 -10.46 2.79 -25.92
CA PHE A 284 -10.21 2.67 -27.35
C PHE A 284 -9.73 1.24 -27.65
N MET A 285 -10.32 0.59 -28.64
CA MET A 285 -9.93 -0.76 -29.02
C MET A 285 -8.94 -0.73 -30.17
N ARG A 286 -7.83 -1.43 -29.99
CA ARG A 286 -6.80 -1.66 -30.99
C ARG A 286 -6.97 -3.07 -31.58
N GLU A 287 -7.32 -3.14 -32.86
CA GLU A 287 -7.67 -4.41 -33.53
C GLU A 287 -6.46 -5.34 -33.75
N ASP A 288 -5.27 -4.76 -33.90
CA ASP A 288 -4.02 -5.46 -34.24
C ASP A 288 -3.22 -5.91 -33.00
N SER A 289 -3.82 -5.94 -31.81
CA SER A 289 -3.08 -6.18 -30.56
C SER A 289 -3.90 -6.80 -29.43
N CYS A 290 -3.21 -7.27 -28.39
CA CYS A 290 -3.76 -7.61 -27.07
C CYS A 290 -3.53 -6.48 -26.05
N THR A 291 -4.34 -6.41 -25.00
CA THR A 291 -4.06 -5.50 -23.87
C THR A 291 -2.72 -5.88 -23.24
N VAL A 292 -1.88 -4.88 -22.92
CA VAL A 292 -0.53 -5.12 -22.38
C VAL A 292 -0.61 -5.98 -21.13
N VAL A 293 0.04 -7.15 -21.14
CA VAL A 293 0.19 -8.01 -19.96
C VAL A 293 1.67 -8.14 -19.61
N LYS A 294 2.03 -7.88 -18.35
CA LYS A 294 3.37 -8.14 -17.81
C LYS A 294 3.28 -9.28 -16.81
N ARG A 295 3.67 -10.48 -17.25
CA ARG A 295 3.61 -11.70 -16.45
C ARG A 295 4.96 -11.99 -15.82
N ARG A 296 4.99 -12.02 -14.49
CA ARG A 296 6.20 -12.25 -13.69
C ARG A 296 6.12 -13.60 -13.02
N PHE A 297 7.12 -14.43 -13.21
CA PHE A 297 7.25 -15.70 -12.52
C PHE A 297 8.05 -15.49 -11.24
N VAL A 298 7.47 -15.89 -10.10
CA VAL A 298 7.99 -15.58 -8.78
C VAL A 298 8.15 -16.86 -7.96
N ASP A 299 9.30 -17.03 -7.31
CA ASP A 299 9.49 -18.13 -6.36
C ASP A 299 8.56 -17.98 -5.15
N SER A 300 7.80 -19.01 -4.81
CA SER A 300 6.75 -18.93 -3.78
C SER A 300 7.28 -18.85 -2.34
N VAL A 301 8.55 -19.20 -2.11
CA VAL A 301 9.13 -19.24 -0.76
C VAL A 301 9.81 -17.92 -0.42
N PHE A 302 10.69 -17.45 -1.31
CA PHE A 302 11.49 -16.25 -1.10
C PHE A 302 10.95 -15.01 -1.83
N LEU A 303 9.88 -15.17 -2.62
CA LEU A 303 9.23 -14.10 -3.40
C LEU A 303 10.18 -13.39 -4.38
N ASN A 304 11.23 -14.10 -4.82
CA ASN A 304 12.17 -13.60 -5.81
C ASN A 304 11.57 -13.73 -7.22
N LYS A 305 11.64 -12.65 -8.01
CA LYS A 305 11.27 -12.68 -9.42
C LYS A 305 12.31 -13.47 -10.21
N LEU A 306 11.86 -14.48 -10.95
CA LEU A 306 12.70 -15.33 -11.78
C LEU A 306 12.90 -14.71 -13.17
N PHE A 307 11.80 -14.41 -13.85
CA PHE A 307 11.78 -13.75 -15.15
C PHE A 307 10.40 -13.12 -15.42
N GLU A 308 10.32 -12.30 -16.47
CA GLU A 308 9.09 -11.66 -16.95
C GLU A 308 8.87 -12.02 -18.43
N VAL A 309 7.61 -12.27 -18.79
CA VAL A 309 7.14 -12.32 -20.17
C VAL A 309 6.13 -11.20 -20.37
N ALA A 310 6.39 -10.33 -21.33
CA ALA A 310 5.52 -9.22 -21.67
C ALA A 310 4.78 -9.51 -22.98
N PHE A 311 3.46 -9.36 -22.96
CA PHE A 311 2.56 -9.54 -24.10
C PHE A 311 2.04 -8.17 -24.51
N PHE A 312 2.50 -7.67 -25.66
CA PHE A 312 2.08 -6.40 -26.25
C PHE A 312 2.64 -6.32 -27.67
N ASP A 313 2.13 -5.38 -28.45
CA ASP A 313 2.66 -5.05 -29.77
C ASP A 313 3.41 -3.72 -29.72
N ASP A 314 4.68 -3.75 -30.11
CA ASP A 314 5.64 -2.64 -29.96
C ASP A 314 5.61 -1.67 -31.14
N HIS A 315 4.42 -1.14 -31.44
CA HIS A 315 4.23 -0.11 -32.46
C HIS A 315 3.09 0.82 -32.11
N GLU A 316 3.09 2.02 -32.69
CA GLU A 316 2.02 3.00 -32.50
C GLU A 316 0.67 2.51 -33.03
N VAL A 317 -0.41 3.05 -32.46
CA VAL A 317 -1.78 2.81 -32.95
C VAL A 317 -1.95 3.20 -34.42
N SER A 318 -2.83 2.51 -35.13
CA SER A 318 -3.12 2.80 -36.55
C SER A 318 -3.64 4.23 -36.76
N ALA A 319 -3.36 4.83 -37.93
CA ALA A 319 -3.80 6.19 -38.26
C ALA A 319 -5.33 6.39 -38.14
N LYS A 320 -6.12 5.36 -38.48
CA LYS A 320 -7.58 5.36 -38.32
C LYS A 320 -7.98 5.51 -36.85
N LEU A 321 -7.35 4.75 -35.96
CA LEU A 321 -7.60 4.81 -34.53
C LEU A 321 -7.07 6.12 -33.93
N GLU A 322 -5.88 6.54 -34.33
CA GLU A 322 -5.28 7.82 -33.92
C GLU A 322 -6.22 9.00 -34.21
N ASN A 323 -6.80 9.06 -35.41
CA ASN A 323 -7.74 10.14 -35.77
C ASN A 323 -8.98 10.16 -34.87
N LYS A 324 -9.53 8.99 -34.53
CA LYS A 324 -10.66 8.86 -33.61
C LYS A 324 -10.29 9.33 -32.20
N ILE A 325 -9.11 8.95 -31.70
CA ILE A 325 -8.62 9.35 -30.38
C ILE A 325 -8.35 10.86 -30.34
N CYS A 326 -7.64 11.41 -31.32
CA CYS A 326 -7.35 12.84 -31.41
C CYS A 326 -8.64 13.68 -31.39
N ALA A 327 -9.64 13.31 -32.19
CA ALA A 327 -10.94 14.00 -32.22
C ALA A 327 -11.66 13.94 -30.87
N ARG A 328 -11.47 12.86 -30.11
CA ARG A 328 -12.02 12.72 -28.77
C ARG A 328 -11.26 13.55 -27.75
N LEU A 329 -9.92 13.52 -27.77
CA LEU A 329 -9.04 14.29 -26.88
C LEU A 329 -9.27 15.79 -26.99
N GLU A 330 -9.43 16.32 -28.21
CA GLU A 330 -9.77 17.73 -28.47
C GLU A 330 -11.01 18.21 -27.69
N LYS A 331 -11.99 17.32 -27.50
CA LYS A 331 -13.24 17.61 -26.79
C LYS A 331 -13.11 17.45 -25.28
N ILE A 332 -12.42 16.39 -24.82
CA ILE A 332 -12.45 16.03 -23.39
C ILE A 332 -11.36 16.73 -22.58
N VAL A 333 -10.14 16.90 -23.11
CA VAL A 333 -9.00 17.46 -22.38
C VAL A 333 -9.30 18.82 -21.71
N PRO A 334 -9.92 19.82 -22.38
CA PRO A 334 -10.14 21.14 -21.77
C PRO A 334 -11.21 21.16 -20.66
N ALA A 335 -11.97 20.08 -20.49
CA ALA A 335 -13.05 19.95 -19.50
C ALA A 335 -12.57 19.50 -18.11
N TYR A 336 -11.29 19.12 -17.98
CA TYR A 336 -10.71 18.60 -16.74
C TYR A 336 -9.74 19.60 -16.12
N ASP A 337 -9.70 19.63 -14.79
CA ASP A 337 -8.83 20.51 -14.02
C ASP A 337 -7.40 19.99 -14.01
N LEU A 338 -7.25 18.67 -13.95
CA LEU A 338 -5.97 17.96 -14.01
C LEU A 338 -6.03 16.89 -15.10
N VAL A 339 -5.03 16.92 -15.99
CA VAL A 339 -4.74 15.83 -16.93
C VAL A 339 -3.49 15.11 -16.44
N LEU A 340 -3.63 13.85 -16.08
CA LEU A 340 -2.56 12.98 -15.62
C LEU A 340 -2.23 11.99 -16.72
N VAL A 341 -1.01 12.08 -17.25
CA VAL A 341 -0.53 11.16 -18.29
C VAL A 341 0.42 10.14 -17.68
N SER A 342 0.08 8.86 -17.82
CA SER A 342 0.90 7.71 -17.41
C SER A 342 1.38 6.96 -18.64
N ASP A 343 2.57 7.31 -19.10
CA ASP A 343 3.09 6.94 -20.40
C ASP A 343 4.20 5.90 -20.26
N PHE A 344 3.89 4.64 -20.54
CA PHE A 344 4.82 3.52 -20.43
C PHE A 344 5.49 3.20 -21.77
N GLY A 345 5.15 3.93 -22.83
CA GLY A 345 5.75 3.78 -24.15
C GLY A 345 5.35 2.48 -24.85
N HIS A 346 4.10 2.04 -24.71
CA HIS A 346 3.57 0.84 -25.39
C HIS A 346 2.72 1.20 -26.63
N GLY A 347 3.02 2.32 -27.29
CA GLY A 347 2.43 2.69 -28.58
C GLY A 347 1.07 3.42 -28.54
N PHE A 348 0.49 3.68 -27.36
CA PHE A 348 -0.77 4.43 -27.29
C PHE A 348 -0.59 5.93 -27.57
N LEU A 349 0.36 6.58 -26.90
CA LEU A 349 0.54 8.03 -26.95
C LEU A 349 1.42 8.48 -28.12
N THR A 350 0.78 8.80 -29.24
CA THR A 350 1.45 9.33 -30.43
C THR A 350 1.79 10.81 -30.28
N ARG A 351 2.66 11.32 -31.17
CA ARG A 351 3.04 12.73 -31.20
C ARG A 351 1.84 13.67 -31.31
N ARG A 352 0.87 13.38 -32.17
CA ARG A 352 -0.32 14.22 -32.38
C ARG A 352 -1.18 14.31 -31.12
N MET A 353 -1.34 13.20 -30.41
CA MET A 353 -2.08 13.17 -29.14
C MET A 353 -1.37 14.01 -28.07
N ILE A 354 -0.03 13.87 -27.96
CA ILE A 354 0.78 14.67 -27.03
C ILE A 354 0.62 16.16 -27.31
N ASP A 355 0.64 16.57 -28.58
CA ASP A 355 0.47 17.98 -28.97
C ASP A 355 -0.92 18.51 -28.58
N ILE A 356 -1.99 17.74 -28.77
CA ILE A 356 -3.34 18.10 -28.33
C ILE A 356 -3.41 18.24 -26.80
N ILE A 357 -2.88 17.26 -26.07
CA ILE A 357 -2.88 17.26 -24.61
C ILE A 357 -2.12 18.48 -24.07
N CYS A 358 -0.91 18.71 -24.57
CA CYS A 358 -0.08 19.86 -24.18
C CYS A 358 -0.76 21.20 -24.47
N LYS A 359 -1.46 21.31 -25.60
CA LYS A 359 -2.15 22.55 -26.01
C LYS A 359 -3.41 22.84 -25.19
N LYS A 360 -4.14 21.81 -24.77
CA LYS A 360 -5.51 21.95 -24.24
C LYS A 360 -5.62 21.73 -22.73
N ALA A 361 -4.66 21.04 -22.12
CA ALA A 361 -4.72 20.75 -20.68
C ALA A 361 -4.55 22.03 -19.86
N ARG A 362 -5.46 22.24 -18.90
CA ARG A 362 -5.37 23.35 -17.92
C ARG A 362 -4.18 23.17 -16.98
N TYR A 363 -4.03 21.95 -16.48
CA TYR A 363 -2.87 21.50 -15.74
C TYR A 363 -2.52 20.09 -16.20
N LEU A 364 -1.28 19.86 -16.64
CA LEU A 364 -0.82 18.57 -17.14
C LEU A 364 0.34 18.06 -16.30
N ALA A 365 0.08 16.91 -15.67
CA ALA A 365 1.03 16.11 -14.94
C ALA A 365 1.43 14.91 -15.79
N VAL A 366 2.74 14.64 -15.92
CA VAL A 366 3.23 13.55 -16.76
C VAL A 366 4.20 12.67 -15.97
N ASN A 367 3.98 11.37 -16.05
CA ASN A 367 4.92 10.32 -15.71
C ASN A 367 5.24 9.54 -16.99
N THR A 368 6.50 9.60 -17.44
CA THR A 368 7.00 8.77 -18.54
C THR A 368 7.91 7.70 -17.97
N GLN A 369 7.65 6.44 -18.29
CA GLN A 369 8.47 5.33 -17.83
C GLN A 369 9.40 4.80 -18.91
N THR A 370 10.68 4.66 -18.56
CA THR A 370 11.63 3.82 -19.31
C THR A 370 11.52 2.38 -18.83
N ASN A 371 11.47 1.42 -19.75
CA ASN A 371 11.40 0.01 -19.41
C ASN A 371 12.15 -0.87 -20.43
N SER A 372 12.23 -2.16 -20.17
CA SER A 372 12.98 -3.12 -20.98
C SER A 372 12.52 -3.19 -22.44
N ALA A 373 11.25 -2.87 -22.73
CA ALA A 373 10.74 -2.87 -24.10
C ALA A 373 11.23 -1.66 -24.90
N ASN A 374 11.28 -0.49 -24.27
CA ASN A 374 11.58 0.76 -24.98
C ASN A 374 13.03 1.23 -24.87
N ALA A 375 13.91 0.52 -24.14
CA ALA A 375 15.35 0.78 -24.06
C ALA A 375 15.76 2.26 -23.80
N GLY A 376 14.91 3.05 -23.13
CA GLY A 376 15.16 4.47 -22.87
C GLY A 376 14.71 5.44 -23.96
N TYR A 377 13.93 4.98 -24.94
CA TYR A 377 13.35 5.83 -25.99
C TYR A 377 12.04 6.52 -25.57
N ASN A 378 11.44 6.14 -24.43
CA ASN A 378 10.27 6.80 -23.89
C ASN A 378 10.64 7.84 -22.81
N LEU A 379 10.94 9.06 -23.24
CA LEU A 379 11.47 10.12 -22.37
C LEU A 379 10.48 11.27 -22.19
N ILE A 380 10.49 11.90 -21.02
CA ILE A 380 9.70 13.11 -20.72
C ILE A 380 9.93 14.24 -21.72
N THR A 381 11.09 14.29 -22.37
CA THR A 381 11.44 15.31 -23.37
C THR A 381 10.63 15.24 -24.66
N LYS A 382 9.80 14.20 -24.85
CA LYS A 382 8.81 14.19 -25.93
C LYS A 382 7.65 15.16 -25.67
N TYR A 383 7.45 15.58 -24.42
CA TYR A 383 6.44 16.57 -24.07
C TYR A 383 7.02 17.99 -24.19
N PRO A 384 6.49 18.85 -25.09
CA PRO A 384 6.99 20.21 -25.26
C PRO A 384 6.68 21.13 -24.08
N ARG A 385 5.64 20.81 -23.29
CA ARG A 385 5.32 21.49 -22.04
C ARG A 385 4.68 20.53 -21.05
N VAL A 386 5.04 20.65 -19.78
CA VAL A 386 4.46 19.90 -18.66
C VAL A 386 4.33 20.86 -17.46
N ASP A 387 3.33 20.74 -16.58
CA ASP A 387 3.20 21.60 -15.39
C ASP A 387 3.85 20.90 -14.20
N TYR A 388 3.68 19.58 -14.15
CA TYR A 388 4.28 18.69 -13.16
C TYR A 388 4.89 17.44 -13.79
N VAL A 389 6.17 17.21 -13.55
CA VAL A 389 6.86 15.96 -13.94
C VAL A 389 7.05 15.07 -12.72
N CYS A 390 6.76 13.78 -12.83
CA CYS A 390 7.11 12.78 -11.83
C CYS A 390 7.70 11.53 -12.47
N ILE A 391 9.01 11.37 -12.37
CA ILE A 391 9.78 10.25 -12.94
C ILE A 391 10.87 9.81 -11.95
N ASP A 392 11.54 8.70 -12.21
CA ASP A 392 12.65 8.26 -11.37
C ASP A 392 14.00 8.90 -11.76
N GLU A 393 15.03 8.71 -10.92
CA GLU A 393 16.36 9.25 -11.18
C GLU A 393 16.99 8.71 -12.48
N PRO A 394 16.97 7.39 -12.78
CA PRO A 394 17.38 6.86 -14.08
C PRO A 394 16.72 7.56 -15.28
N GLU A 395 15.40 7.71 -15.26
CA GLU A 395 14.61 8.36 -16.32
C GLU A 395 14.98 9.84 -16.47
N MET A 396 15.16 10.54 -15.36
CA MET A 396 15.61 11.93 -15.36
C MET A 396 17.02 12.08 -15.97
N ARG A 397 17.92 11.14 -15.67
CA ARG A 397 19.28 11.12 -16.24
C ARG A 397 19.27 10.80 -17.72
N LEU A 398 18.42 9.87 -18.16
CA LEU A 398 18.23 9.56 -19.58
C LEU A 398 17.66 10.76 -20.34
N ALA A 399 16.66 11.43 -19.79
CA ALA A 399 16.05 12.64 -20.36
C ALA A 399 17.06 13.78 -20.53
N ALA A 400 18.04 13.89 -19.63
CA ALA A 400 19.13 14.85 -19.73
C ALA A 400 20.33 14.36 -20.54
N GLN A 401 20.34 13.08 -20.96
CA GLN A 401 21.49 12.39 -21.54
C GLN A 401 22.76 12.57 -20.67
N ASN A 402 22.59 12.54 -19.35
CA ASN A 402 23.65 12.81 -18.38
C ASN A 402 23.64 11.81 -17.23
N ARG A 403 24.56 10.84 -17.28
CA ARG A 403 24.62 9.73 -16.33
C ARG A 403 25.19 10.11 -14.95
N TYR A 404 26.16 11.03 -14.89
CA TYR A 404 26.96 11.25 -13.68
C TYR A 404 26.87 12.67 -13.10
N GLY A 405 26.22 13.60 -13.80
CA GLY A 405 26.09 14.98 -13.36
C GLY A 405 25.32 15.14 -12.05
N ASP A 406 25.48 16.32 -11.44
CA ASP A 406 24.70 16.74 -10.27
C ASP A 406 23.20 16.68 -10.56
N LEU A 407 22.47 15.99 -9.68
CA LEU A 407 21.06 15.70 -9.90
C LEU A 407 20.20 16.98 -9.88
N LYS A 408 20.52 17.96 -9.04
CA LYS A 408 19.78 19.23 -9.01
C LYS A 408 19.97 20.02 -10.31
N GLY A 409 21.20 20.06 -10.82
CA GLY A 409 21.51 20.63 -12.13
C GLY A 409 20.78 19.93 -13.28
N ILE A 410 20.76 18.60 -13.27
CA ILE A 410 20.03 17.76 -14.24
C ILE A 410 18.53 18.07 -14.21
N ILE A 411 17.92 18.08 -13.02
CA ILE A 411 16.50 18.39 -12.85
C ILE A 411 16.16 19.76 -13.43
N ARG A 412 16.97 20.79 -13.13
CA ARG A 412 16.77 22.15 -13.68
C ARG A 412 16.86 22.19 -15.20
N ALA A 413 17.83 21.47 -15.78
CA ALA A 413 18.01 21.43 -17.23
C ALA A 413 16.80 20.79 -17.93
N VAL A 414 16.32 19.65 -17.43
CA VAL A 414 15.14 18.96 -17.97
C VAL A 414 13.88 19.79 -17.74
N ALA A 415 13.69 20.35 -16.54
CA ALA A 415 12.56 21.22 -16.22
C ALA A 415 12.46 22.40 -17.19
N LYS A 416 13.58 23.06 -17.50
CA LYS A 416 13.64 24.14 -18.48
C LYS A 416 13.26 23.65 -19.89
N ARG A 417 13.76 22.48 -20.30
CA ARG A 417 13.50 21.91 -21.63
C ARG A 417 12.02 21.58 -21.85
N VAL A 418 11.34 21.06 -20.83
CA VAL A 418 9.91 20.70 -20.89
C VAL A 418 8.99 21.75 -20.26
N ARG A 419 9.53 22.94 -19.95
CA ARG A 419 8.81 24.06 -19.32
C ARG A 419 8.03 23.67 -18.06
N ALA A 420 8.58 22.74 -17.26
CA ALA A 420 7.97 22.27 -16.02
C ALA A 420 7.97 23.34 -14.94
N GLY A 421 6.79 23.60 -14.38
CA GLY A 421 6.64 24.44 -13.19
C GLY A 421 7.09 23.73 -11.92
N ARG A 422 6.93 22.39 -11.86
CA ARG A 422 7.34 21.54 -10.74
C ARG A 422 7.86 20.20 -11.23
N VAL A 423 8.86 19.65 -10.56
CA VAL A 423 9.43 18.34 -10.87
C VAL A 423 9.65 17.53 -9.61
N ALA A 424 9.19 16.29 -9.58
CA ALA A 424 9.50 15.30 -8.56
C ALA A 424 10.33 14.16 -9.16
N VAL A 425 11.46 13.85 -8.52
CA VAL A 425 12.33 12.73 -8.91
C VAL A 425 12.40 11.73 -7.77
N THR A 426 11.97 10.48 -8.01
CA THR A 426 12.06 9.40 -7.02
C THR A 426 13.40 8.67 -7.09
N ARG A 427 13.92 8.23 -5.94
CA ARG A 427 15.28 7.69 -5.78
C ARG A 427 15.31 6.40 -4.95
N GLY A 428 14.23 5.61 -5.05
CA GLY A 428 14.06 4.39 -4.25
C GLY A 428 14.19 4.66 -2.74
N HIS A 429 15.08 3.93 -2.07
CA HIS A 429 15.32 4.07 -0.63
C HIS A 429 15.88 5.46 -0.22
N LYS A 430 16.39 6.25 -1.17
CA LYS A 430 16.88 7.62 -0.92
C LYS A 430 15.76 8.66 -0.91
N GLY A 431 14.49 8.25 -1.03
CA GLY A 431 13.34 9.14 -1.01
C GLY A 431 13.09 9.82 -2.35
N SER A 432 12.68 11.09 -2.32
CA SER A 432 12.43 11.90 -3.52
C SER A 432 12.98 13.31 -3.38
N ILE A 433 13.26 13.94 -4.51
CA ILE A 433 13.64 15.35 -4.61
C ILE A 433 12.53 16.07 -5.38
N THR A 434 12.00 17.14 -4.80
CA THR A 434 11.04 18.03 -5.45
C THR A 434 11.69 19.38 -5.75
N PHE A 435 11.44 19.91 -6.95
CA PHE A 435 11.99 21.17 -7.45
C PHE A 435 10.88 22.06 -8.00
#